data_AF-A0A953Q942-F1
#
_entry.id   AF-A0A953Q942-F1
#
_cell.length_a   1.000
_cell.length_b   1.000
_cell.length_c   1.000
_cell.angle_alpha   90.00
_cell.angle_beta   90.00
_cell.angle_gamma   90.00
#
_symmetry.space_group_name_H-M   'P 1'
#
loop_
_entity.id
_entity.type
_entity.pdbx_description
1 polymer ?
#
loop_
_entity_poly.entity_id
_entity_poly.type
_entity_poly.pdbx_seq_one_letter_code
_entity_poly.pdbx_strand_id
1 'polypeptide(L)'
;MLPSGSHDEFLKLCARSASGQLSEEEQRRLSEHLVACPACREALRQYGAVVDRALPAIGAAGPEAEAAAGEPGPSWSEAAAEQSFFERLAQEEKPGCGGEPMHALPAAFRRVLPIAPEATWHHVWMLYAAGILLFITLAFSAYRFGMRRGTDVTQSVPPARLQGQSLPGASSLEEQLSDAAHEREIARAQIARRDQALADLRRQLELQSAEIHRMKQAQDQMEASVRSGQTDEQDLVQQRGDLAQKLAAAQSESQLLESKLDAASKESGEEAAHARALGARVDDLTRLLQDREASLNQQDQLLAHDRDIRELMGARDLYIAEVYDVADNGATRKPYGRVFYTKGKSLVFYAYDLDQEGARSTPAFQAWGRRGPDRQHALNLGIFYEDNAAKKRWVLKLDDPRTLAQIDAVFVTVEPHGGSEKPSGKPLLFAYLRVDPNHP
;
A
#
# COMPACT_ATOMS: atom_id res chain seq x y z
N MET A 1 -30.37 -33.21 -1.54
CA MET A 1 -29.14 -32.83 -0.80
C MET A 1 -28.35 -31.90 -1.71
N LEU A 2 -28.38 -30.60 -1.43
CA LEU A 2 -27.60 -29.60 -2.17
C LEU A 2 -26.14 -29.68 -1.71
N PRO A 3 -25.15 -29.52 -2.61
CA PRO A 3 -23.74 -29.66 -2.29
C PRO A 3 -23.35 -28.64 -1.21
N SER A 4 -22.81 -29.14 -0.10
CA SER A 4 -22.38 -28.38 1.08
C SER A 4 -21.36 -27.27 0.78
N GLY A 5 -20.70 -27.30 -0.38
CA GLY A 5 -19.76 -26.27 -0.82
C GLY A 5 -20.38 -24.90 -1.10
N SER A 6 -21.69 -24.80 -1.39
CA SER A 6 -22.33 -23.49 -1.60
C SER A 6 -22.67 -22.77 -0.30
N HIS A 7 -22.87 -23.51 0.81
CA HIS A 7 -23.38 -22.92 2.05
C HIS A 7 -22.35 -22.03 2.77
N ASP A 8 -21.07 -22.42 2.77
CA ASP A 8 -19.99 -21.64 3.38
C ASP A 8 -19.74 -20.30 2.66
N GLU A 9 -19.95 -20.26 1.33
CA GLU A 9 -19.89 -19.02 0.56
C GLU A 9 -20.97 -18.04 1.04
N PHE A 10 -22.20 -18.52 1.24
CA PHE A 10 -23.29 -17.68 1.73
C PHE A 10 -23.11 -17.25 3.20
N LEU A 11 -22.45 -18.04 4.05
CA LEU A 11 -22.08 -17.59 5.40
C LEU A 11 -21.10 -16.41 5.36
N LYS A 12 -20.13 -16.42 4.44
CA LYS A 12 -19.23 -15.27 4.23
C LYS A 12 -19.98 -14.04 3.72
N LEU A 13 -20.93 -14.24 2.81
CA LEU A 13 -21.80 -13.14 2.34
C LEU A 13 -22.70 -12.60 3.48
N CYS A 14 -23.20 -13.45 4.38
CA CYS A 14 -23.94 -12.99 5.57
C CYS A 14 -23.07 -12.07 6.46
N ALA A 15 -21.81 -12.42 6.70
CA ALA A 15 -20.89 -11.61 7.49
C ALA A 15 -20.58 -10.26 6.81
N ARG A 16 -20.36 -10.26 5.48
CA ARG A 16 -20.18 -9.03 4.68
C ARG A 16 -21.43 -8.15 4.64
N SER A 17 -22.62 -8.76 4.76
CA SER A 17 -23.89 -8.03 4.77
C SER A 17 -24.06 -7.23 6.03
N ALA A 18 -23.59 -7.76 7.15
CA ALA A 18 -23.62 -7.06 8.43
C ALA A 18 -22.68 -5.84 8.44
N SER A 19 -21.61 -5.83 7.62
CA SER A 19 -20.71 -4.68 7.48
C SER A 19 -21.11 -3.68 6.38
N GLY A 20 -22.16 -3.96 5.60
CA GLY A 20 -22.62 -3.10 4.51
C GLY A 20 -21.74 -3.08 3.27
N GLN A 21 -20.84 -4.07 3.09
CA GLN A 21 -19.83 -4.09 2.03
C GLN A 21 -20.17 -5.02 0.85
N LEU A 22 -21.45 -5.36 0.63
CA LEU A 22 -21.83 -6.17 -0.53
C LEU A 22 -22.11 -5.31 -1.77
N SER A 23 -21.72 -5.84 -2.91
CA SER A 23 -22.22 -5.38 -4.20
C SER A 23 -23.69 -5.77 -4.40
N GLU A 24 -24.42 -5.03 -5.25
CA GLU A 24 -25.84 -5.30 -5.55
C GLU A 24 -26.07 -6.74 -6.05
N GLU A 25 -25.14 -7.26 -6.86
CA GLU A 25 -25.24 -8.61 -7.41
C GLU A 25 -25.09 -9.69 -6.34
N GLU A 26 -24.14 -9.52 -5.42
CA GLU A 26 -23.99 -10.47 -4.30
C GLU A 26 -25.15 -10.37 -3.31
N GLN A 27 -25.72 -9.19 -3.10
CA GLN A 27 -26.90 -9.00 -2.28
C GLN A 27 -28.13 -9.70 -2.87
N ARG A 28 -28.31 -9.64 -4.20
CA ARG A 28 -29.34 -10.39 -4.90
C ARG A 28 -29.16 -11.90 -4.71
N ARG A 29 -27.95 -12.42 -4.98
CA ARG A 29 -27.62 -13.85 -4.77
C ARG A 29 -27.86 -14.29 -3.33
N LEU A 30 -27.49 -13.48 -2.34
CA LEU A 30 -27.72 -13.77 -0.93
C LEU A 30 -29.21 -13.81 -0.60
N SER A 31 -30.00 -12.84 -1.06
CA SER A 31 -31.44 -12.80 -0.83
C SER A 31 -32.19 -14.01 -1.40
N GLU A 32 -31.81 -14.47 -2.59
CA GLU A 32 -32.35 -15.70 -3.19
C GLU A 32 -32.02 -16.93 -2.32
N HIS A 33 -30.79 -17.04 -1.83
CA HIS A 33 -30.38 -18.16 -0.98
C HIS A 33 -31.09 -18.15 0.38
N LEU A 34 -31.30 -16.98 0.97
CA LEU A 34 -31.96 -16.81 2.27
C LEU A 34 -33.43 -17.26 2.23
N VAL A 35 -34.09 -17.33 1.08
CA VAL A 35 -35.44 -17.90 0.97
C VAL A 35 -35.41 -19.41 1.24
N ALA A 36 -34.39 -20.10 0.71
CA ALA A 36 -34.29 -21.56 0.76
C ALA A 36 -33.55 -22.09 2.02
N CYS A 37 -32.62 -21.32 2.59
CA CYS A 37 -31.75 -21.81 3.68
C CYS A 37 -32.05 -21.17 5.05
N PRO A 38 -32.62 -21.91 6.02
CA PRO A 38 -32.87 -21.39 7.36
C PRO A 38 -31.60 -21.12 8.17
N ALA A 39 -30.52 -21.88 7.96
CA ALA A 39 -29.27 -21.71 8.69
C ALA A 39 -28.58 -20.38 8.35
N CYS A 40 -28.53 -19.98 7.07
CA CYS A 40 -27.99 -18.67 6.68
C CYS A 40 -28.84 -17.50 7.20
N ARG A 41 -30.17 -17.66 7.30
CA ARG A 41 -31.05 -16.65 7.92
C ARG A 41 -30.72 -16.43 9.39
N GLU A 42 -30.47 -17.52 10.11
CA GLU A 42 -30.09 -17.45 11.52
C GLU A 42 -28.71 -16.80 11.69
N ALA A 43 -27.73 -17.18 10.87
CA ALA A 43 -26.40 -16.57 10.88
C ALA A 43 -26.46 -15.05 10.61
N LEU A 44 -27.25 -14.61 9.63
CA LEU A 44 -27.43 -13.18 9.33
C LEU A 44 -28.02 -12.42 10.52
N ARG A 45 -28.99 -13.01 11.23
CA ARG A 45 -29.55 -12.42 12.46
C ARG A 45 -28.53 -12.29 13.58
N GLN A 46 -27.69 -13.31 13.75
CA GLN A 46 -26.63 -13.29 14.76
C GLN A 46 -25.58 -12.22 14.46
N TYR A 47 -25.14 -12.10 13.20
CA TYR A 47 -24.21 -11.03 12.81
C TYR A 47 -24.83 -9.64 12.98
N GLY A 48 -26.10 -9.45 12.60
CA GLY A 48 -26.82 -8.19 12.85
C GLY A 48 -26.88 -7.83 14.34
N ALA A 49 -27.22 -8.80 15.21
CA ALA A 49 -27.27 -8.59 16.64
C ALA A 49 -25.89 -8.25 17.26
N VAL A 50 -24.80 -8.76 16.70
CA VAL A 50 -23.44 -8.38 17.11
C VAL A 50 -23.15 -6.94 16.69
N VAL A 51 -23.47 -6.56 15.47
CA VAL A 51 -23.26 -5.18 14.97
C VAL A 51 -24.07 -4.17 15.79
N ASP A 52 -25.35 -4.46 16.04
CA ASP A 52 -26.26 -3.62 16.83
C ASP A 52 -25.82 -3.45 18.29
N ARG A 53 -25.12 -4.43 18.86
CA ARG A 53 -24.64 -4.37 20.26
C ARG A 53 -23.21 -3.85 20.38
N ALA A 54 -22.33 -4.24 19.47
CA ALA A 54 -20.90 -3.92 19.55
C ALA A 54 -20.60 -2.49 19.12
N LEU A 55 -21.24 -1.99 18.03
CA LEU A 55 -20.97 -0.63 17.56
C LEU A 55 -21.34 0.45 18.58
N PRO A 56 -22.53 0.42 19.22
CA PRO A 56 -22.87 1.38 20.26
C PRO A 56 -22.01 1.25 21.52
N ALA A 57 -21.59 0.03 21.88
CA ALA A 57 -20.72 -0.19 23.03
C ALA A 57 -19.31 0.39 22.81
N ILE A 58 -18.80 0.34 21.58
CA ILE A 58 -17.53 0.98 21.20
C ILE A 58 -17.69 2.51 21.20
N GLY A 59 -18.82 3.03 20.72
CA GLY A 59 -19.14 4.47 20.75
C GLY A 59 -19.34 5.01 22.18
N ALA A 60 -19.91 4.24 23.08
CA ALA A 60 -20.14 4.62 24.48
C ALA A 60 -18.89 4.46 25.37
N ALA A 61 -17.90 3.68 24.95
CA ALA A 61 -16.65 3.47 25.69
C ALA A 61 -15.55 4.53 25.37
N GLY A 62 -15.84 5.50 24.50
CA GLY A 62 -14.99 6.67 24.31
C GLY A 62 -15.12 7.66 25.46
N PRO A 63 -14.02 8.25 25.98
CA PRO A 63 -14.03 9.17 27.14
C PRO A 63 -14.72 10.52 26.90
N GLU A 64 -15.46 10.70 25.80
CA GLU A 64 -16.15 11.96 25.45
C GLU A 64 -17.69 11.83 25.45
N ALA A 65 -18.26 10.65 25.72
CA ALA A 65 -19.71 10.43 25.68
C ALA A 65 -20.49 10.95 26.91
N GLU A 66 -19.81 11.49 27.93
CA GLU A 66 -20.49 12.12 29.09
C GLU A 66 -20.65 13.65 28.95
N ALA A 67 -20.20 14.27 27.86
CA ALA A 67 -20.30 15.73 27.66
C ALA A 67 -21.39 16.19 26.66
N ALA A 68 -22.16 15.29 26.06
CA ALA A 68 -23.13 15.66 25.02
C ALA A 68 -24.57 15.20 25.34
N ALA A 69 -25.05 15.55 26.54
CA ALA A 69 -26.48 15.70 26.79
C ALA A 69 -26.88 17.17 26.54
N GLY A 70 -26.84 17.60 25.28
CA GLY A 70 -27.19 18.96 24.90
C GLY A 70 -26.88 19.27 23.43
N GLU A 71 -27.93 19.25 22.62
CA GLU A 71 -28.03 19.77 21.24
C GLU A 71 -27.41 18.95 20.09
N PRO A 72 -28.16 18.69 19.00
CA PRO A 72 -27.63 18.08 17.80
C PRO A 72 -26.92 19.12 16.93
N GLY A 73 -25.60 19.07 16.87
CA GLY A 73 -24.84 19.74 15.82
C GLY A 73 -23.33 19.48 15.90
N PRO A 74 -22.57 19.89 14.88
CA PRO A 74 -22.75 19.67 13.45
C PRO A 74 -22.00 18.40 12.99
N SER A 75 -22.31 17.95 11.78
CA SER A 75 -21.67 16.82 11.07
C SER A 75 -20.19 16.61 11.43
N TRP A 76 -19.87 15.40 11.88
CA TRP A 76 -18.51 14.85 11.88
C TRP A 76 -17.84 15.16 10.53
N SER A 77 -16.89 16.10 10.52
CA SER A 77 -16.19 16.45 9.30
C SER A 77 -14.91 15.63 9.24
N GLU A 78 -14.87 14.72 8.26
CA GLU A 78 -13.74 13.86 7.94
C GLU A 78 -12.43 14.67 7.81
N ALA A 79 -12.52 15.87 7.23
CA ALA A 79 -11.40 16.80 7.09
C ALA A 79 -10.78 17.27 8.43
N ALA A 80 -11.60 17.45 9.48
CA ALA A 80 -11.08 17.84 10.80
C ALA A 80 -10.40 16.65 11.51
N ALA A 81 -10.93 15.44 11.31
CA ALA A 81 -10.32 14.22 11.82
C ALA A 81 -8.97 13.94 11.14
N GLU A 82 -8.89 14.07 9.81
CA GLU A 82 -7.65 13.92 9.05
C GLU A 82 -6.59 14.94 9.47
N GLN A 83 -6.94 16.22 9.61
CA GLN A 83 -5.98 17.24 10.09
C GLN A 83 -5.42 16.88 11.48
N SER A 84 -6.29 16.47 12.41
CA SER A 84 -5.85 16.09 13.76
C SER A 84 -4.94 14.85 13.79
N PHE A 85 -5.07 13.97 12.79
CA PHE A 85 -4.24 12.78 12.64
C PHE A 85 -2.87 13.13 12.04
N PHE A 86 -2.84 13.93 10.97
CA PHE A 86 -1.58 14.38 10.36
C PHE A 86 -0.76 15.26 11.30
N GLU A 87 -1.41 16.07 12.15
CA GLU A 87 -0.72 16.87 13.16
C GLU A 87 -0.02 16.02 14.23
N ARG A 88 -0.60 14.87 14.60
CA ARG A 88 0.05 13.90 15.51
C ARG A 88 1.23 13.20 14.85
N LEU A 89 1.09 12.79 13.60
CA LEU A 89 2.20 12.20 12.83
C LEU A 89 3.37 13.18 12.71
N ALA A 90 3.09 14.46 12.42
CA ALA A 90 4.12 15.49 12.34
C ALA A 90 4.83 15.78 13.68
N GLN A 91 4.16 15.54 14.81
CA GLN A 91 4.78 15.63 16.14
C GLN A 91 5.65 14.41 16.48
N GLU A 92 5.27 13.22 16.02
CA GLU A 92 6.03 11.99 16.23
C GLU A 92 7.25 11.87 15.31
N GLU A 93 7.22 12.49 14.12
CA GLU A 93 8.29 12.37 13.12
C GLU A 93 9.49 13.32 13.35
N LYS A 94 9.45 14.20 14.37
CA LYS A 94 10.62 15.01 14.75
C LYS A 94 11.63 14.16 15.54
N PRO A 95 12.82 13.85 14.98
CA PRO A 95 13.85 13.13 15.73
C PRO A 95 14.51 14.11 16.70
N GLY A 96 14.28 13.90 18.01
CA GLY A 96 14.86 14.72 19.06
C GLY A 96 16.37 14.54 19.19
N CYS A 97 17.14 15.54 18.75
CA CYS A 97 18.44 15.87 19.33
C CYS A 97 18.25 16.94 20.41
N GLY A 98 18.56 16.61 21.67
CA GLY A 98 18.70 17.60 22.75
C GLY A 98 18.09 17.12 24.07
N GLY A 99 18.96 16.90 25.07
CA GLY A 99 18.60 16.33 26.37
C GLY A 99 18.00 17.28 27.41
N GLU A 100 17.26 16.64 28.33
CA GLU A 100 16.88 16.97 29.73
C GLU A 100 16.11 18.28 30.05
N PRO A 101 15.44 18.40 31.24
CA PRO A 101 15.07 17.40 32.25
C PRO A 101 13.55 17.37 32.61
N MET A 102 13.20 16.29 33.29
CA MET A 102 11.99 15.93 34.05
C MET A 102 11.17 17.10 34.67
N HIS A 103 9.85 17.15 34.42
CA HIS A 103 8.78 17.33 35.44
C HIS A 103 7.33 17.26 34.85
N ALA A 104 6.49 16.41 35.48
CA ALA A 104 5.03 16.47 35.69
C ALA A 104 3.99 16.14 34.56
N LEU A 105 3.63 14.84 34.46
CA LEU A 105 2.29 14.14 34.49
C LEU A 105 0.99 14.84 33.97
N PRO A 106 -0.03 14.11 33.42
CA PRO A 106 -0.55 12.83 33.94
C PRO A 106 -0.83 11.69 32.94
N ALA A 107 -0.96 10.50 33.53
CA ALA A 107 -1.17 9.21 32.88
C ALA A 107 -2.65 8.86 32.76
N ALA A 108 -3.08 8.47 31.56
CA ALA A 108 -4.15 7.50 31.36
C ALA A 108 -3.85 6.72 30.08
N PHE A 109 -3.84 5.39 30.18
CA PHE A 109 -3.63 4.39 29.10
C PHE A 109 -2.19 4.10 28.63
N ARG A 110 -1.44 3.38 29.47
CA ARG A 110 -0.63 2.24 29.00
C ARG A 110 -0.84 1.04 29.92
N ARG A 111 -1.67 0.08 29.50
CA ARG A 111 -1.58 -1.32 29.97
C ARG A 111 -0.72 -2.09 28.98
N VAL A 112 0.56 -2.16 29.27
CA VAL A 112 1.46 -3.25 28.85
C VAL A 112 2.12 -3.73 30.14
N LEU A 113 2.14 -5.05 30.35
CA LEU A 113 2.69 -5.67 31.56
C LEU A 113 4.12 -5.17 31.82
N PRO A 114 4.48 -4.77 33.06
CA PRO A 114 5.87 -4.48 33.38
C PRO A 114 6.63 -5.78 33.58
N ILE A 115 7.72 -5.94 32.83
CA ILE A 115 8.85 -6.80 33.19
C ILE A 115 9.37 -6.25 34.53
N ALA A 116 9.33 -7.07 35.58
CA ALA A 116 9.67 -6.68 36.94
C ALA A 116 11.19 -6.47 37.10
N PRO A 117 11.64 -5.45 37.87
CA PRO A 117 13.05 -5.20 38.14
C PRO A 117 13.61 -6.16 39.20
N GLU A 118 14.91 -6.48 39.09
CA GLU A 118 15.69 -7.46 39.89
C GLU A 118 15.61 -7.28 41.42
N ALA A 119 15.19 -6.10 41.91
CA ALA A 119 15.08 -5.80 43.34
C ALA A 119 13.95 -6.58 44.05
N THR A 120 12.90 -7.00 43.34
CA THR A 120 11.76 -7.72 43.95
C THR A 120 12.04 -9.21 44.17
N TRP A 121 13.05 -9.78 43.49
CA TRP A 121 13.32 -11.21 43.55
C TRP A 121 13.95 -11.65 44.89
N HIS A 122 14.67 -10.74 45.55
CA HIS A 122 15.28 -10.97 46.86
C HIS A 122 14.23 -11.19 47.96
N HIS A 123 13.09 -10.49 47.88
CA HIS A 123 11.99 -10.68 48.85
C HIS A 123 11.25 -12.01 48.65
N VAL A 124 11.14 -12.47 47.40
CA VAL A 124 10.57 -13.78 47.11
C VAL A 124 11.46 -14.90 47.65
N TRP A 125 12.78 -14.84 47.42
CA TRP A 125 13.72 -15.83 47.96
C TRP A 125 13.80 -15.84 49.49
N MET A 126 13.69 -14.67 50.15
CA MET A 126 13.61 -14.58 51.61
C MET A 126 12.36 -15.26 52.19
N LEU A 127 11.21 -15.14 51.51
CA LEU A 127 9.97 -15.82 51.93
C LEU A 127 10.08 -17.36 51.80
N TYR A 128 10.71 -17.85 50.73
CA TYR A 128 10.96 -19.29 50.57
C TYR A 128 11.95 -19.84 51.61
N ALA A 129 13.03 -19.11 51.90
CA ALA A 129 14.00 -19.51 52.93
C ALA A 129 13.36 -19.58 54.32
N ALA A 130 12.51 -18.62 54.67
CA ALA A 130 11.75 -18.63 55.93
C ALA A 130 10.79 -19.83 56.02
N GLY A 131 10.09 -20.15 54.92
CA GLY A 131 9.19 -21.31 54.85
C GLY A 131 9.91 -22.65 55.08
N ILE A 132 11.08 -22.84 54.47
CA ILE A 132 11.89 -24.06 54.62
C ILE A 132 12.36 -24.23 56.07
N LEU A 133 12.83 -23.15 56.71
CA LEU A 133 13.26 -23.20 58.12
C LEU A 133 12.10 -23.54 59.07
N LEU A 134 10.90 -23.03 58.80
CA LEU A 134 9.69 -23.34 59.59
C LEU A 134 9.31 -24.82 59.43
N PHE A 135 9.44 -25.38 58.22
CA PHE A 135 9.16 -26.79 57.98
C PHE A 135 10.16 -27.72 58.69
N ILE A 136 11.46 -27.38 58.68
CA ILE A 136 12.51 -28.15 59.37
C ILE A 136 12.29 -28.15 60.88
N THR A 137 11.94 -27.00 61.46
CA THR A 137 11.69 -26.90 62.92
C THR A 137 10.44 -27.67 63.35
N LEU A 138 9.37 -27.64 62.55
CA LEU A 138 8.17 -28.46 62.77
C LEU A 138 8.47 -29.95 62.65
N ALA A 139 9.21 -30.39 61.63
CA ALA A 139 9.61 -31.79 61.48
C ALA A 139 10.47 -32.27 62.67
N PHE A 140 11.41 -31.45 63.13
CA PHE A 140 12.27 -31.78 64.27
C PHE A 140 11.48 -31.88 65.59
N SER A 141 10.52 -30.97 65.81
CA SER A 141 9.66 -31.02 67.00
C SER A 141 8.74 -32.24 67.01
N ALA A 142 8.13 -32.59 65.88
CA ALA A 142 7.34 -33.81 65.74
C ALA A 142 8.17 -35.08 65.99
N TYR A 143 9.41 -35.12 65.47
CA TYR A 143 10.33 -36.24 65.69
C TYR A 143 10.71 -36.40 67.18
N ARG A 144 11.01 -35.30 67.89
CA ARG A 144 11.31 -35.39 69.34
C ARG A 144 10.11 -35.79 70.17
N PHE A 145 8.91 -35.39 69.79
CA PHE A 145 7.68 -35.78 70.49
C PHE A 145 7.34 -37.26 70.26
N GLY A 146 7.57 -37.77 69.04
CA GLY A 146 7.43 -39.19 68.71
C GLY A 146 8.38 -40.09 69.52
N MET A 147 9.66 -39.72 69.64
CA MET A 147 10.62 -40.50 70.42
C MET A 147 10.31 -40.56 71.92
N ARG A 148 9.70 -39.52 72.51
CA ARG A 148 9.36 -39.53 73.95
C ARG A 148 8.15 -40.38 74.29
N ARG A 149 7.23 -40.64 73.35
CA ARG A 149 6.08 -41.52 73.58
C ARG A 149 6.37 -43.00 73.32
N GLY A 150 7.45 -43.33 72.61
CA GLY A 150 7.83 -44.71 72.31
C GLY A 150 8.39 -45.50 73.50
N THR A 151 8.78 -44.84 74.60
CA THR A 151 9.46 -45.48 75.73
C THR A 151 8.54 -45.87 76.90
N ASP A 152 7.29 -45.40 76.94
CA ASP A 152 6.39 -45.62 78.09
C ASP A 152 5.42 -46.80 77.92
N VAL A 153 5.43 -47.52 76.77
CA VAL A 153 4.41 -48.54 76.47
C VAL A 153 4.86 -49.99 76.76
N THR A 154 6.09 -50.22 77.22
CA THR A 154 6.60 -51.57 77.52
C THR A 154 6.89 -51.77 79.01
N GLN A 155 5.89 -51.65 79.88
CA GLN A 155 6.02 -52.16 81.26
C GLN A 155 4.66 -52.47 81.92
N SER A 156 4.17 -53.71 81.77
CA SER A 156 3.30 -54.38 82.77
C SER A 156 2.97 -55.81 82.36
N VAL A 157 3.85 -56.75 82.71
CA VAL A 157 3.48 -58.16 82.88
C VAL A 157 3.99 -58.60 84.26
N PRO A 158 3.10 -58.96 85.21
CA PRO A 158 3.54 -59.54 86.47
C PRO A 158 3.67 -61.08 86.34
N PRO A 159 4.74 -61.71 86.88
CA PRO A 159 4.86 -63.16 86.95
C PRO A 159 4.14 -63.73 88.16
N ALA A 160 3.45 -64.86 87.94
CA ALA A 160 2.86 -65.69 88.99
C ALA A 160 3.94 -66.36 89.86
N ARG A 161 3.81 -66.26 91.19
CA ARG A 161 4.59 -67.04 92.16
C ARG A 161 3.82 -68.27 92.62
N LEU A 162 4.52 -69.39 92.60
CA LEU A 162 4.18 -70.71 93.14
C LEU A 162 4.34 -70.75 94.67
N GLN A 163 3.33 -71.27 95.37
CA GLN A 163 3.32 -71.88 96.71
C GLN A 163 2.11 -72.84 96.69
N GLY A 164 2.10 -74.11 97.13
CA GLY A 164 3.00 -74.89 97.97
C GLY A 164 2.24 -75.38 99.23
N GLN A 165 1.79 -76.65 99.22
CA GLN A 165 1.36 -77.51 100.37
C GLN A 165 0.00 -77.14 101.04
N SER A 166 -0.86 -78.03 101.58
CA SER A 166 -0.84 -79.44 102.00
C SER A 166 -2.28 -79.93 102.32
N LEU A 167 -2.59 -81.23 102.11
CA LEU A 167 -3.75 -81.99 102.63
C LEU A 167 -3.48 -82.45 104.09
N PRO A 168 -4.46 -82.66 105.01
CA PRO A 168 -5.57 -83.64 104.85
C PRO A 168 -6.91 -83.34 105.59
N GLY A 169 -8.03 -83.99 105.19
CA GLY A 169 -9.26 -84.01 106.00
C GLY A 169 -10.47 -84.64 105.30
N ALA A 170 -10.77 -85.91 105.60
CA ALA A 170 -11.78 -86.73 104.92
C ALA A 170 -13.23 -86.53 105.45
N SER A 171 -13.64 -85.29 105.71
CA SER A 171 -15.02 -84.93 106.08
C SER A 171 -15.51 -83.63 105.43
N SER A 172 -14.94 -83.26 104.27
CA SER A 172 -15.20 -82.00 103.56
C SER A 172 -15.59 -82.17 102.08
N LEU A 173 -16.00 -83.37 101.65
CA LEU A 173 -16.27 -83.66 100.23
C LEU A 173 -17.49 -82.89 99.70
N GLU A 174 -18.50 -82.65 100.54
CA GLU A 174 -19.73 -81.92 100.17
C GLU A 174 -19.47 -80.41 100.05
N GLU A 175 -18.68 -79.83 100.96
CA GLU A 175 -18.29 -78.41 100.95
C GLU A 175 -17.33 -78.11 99.78
N GLN A 176 -16.39 -79.02 99.49
CA GLN A 176 -15.54 -78.94 98.29
C GLN A 176 -16.33 -79.07 96.99
N LEU A 177 -17.44 -79.82 96.95
CA LEU A 177 -18.29 -79.91 95.76
C LEU A 177 -19.13 -78.65 95.57
N SER A 178 -19.60 -78.01 96.65
CA SER A 178 -20.29 -76.72 96.60
C SER A 178 -19.35 -75.58 96.21
N ASP A 179 -18.15 -75.53 96.78
CA ASP A 179 -17.13 -74.54 96.42
C ASP A 179 -16.65 -74.74 94.98
N ALA A 180 -16.41 -75.99 94.56
CA ALA A 180 -16.08 -76.29 93.16
C ALA A 180 -17.23 -75.97 92.19
N ALA A 181 -18.49 -76.08 92.62
CA ALA A 181 -19.64 -75.67 91.81
C ALA A 181 -19.74 -74.14 91.68
N HIS A 182 -19.53 -73.41 92.77
CA HIS A 182 -19.49 -71.94 92.78
C HIS A 182 -18.32 -71.40 91.95
N GLU A 183 -17.12 -71.98 92.09
CA GLU A 183 -15.95 -71.65 91.28
C GLU A 183 -16.19 -71.90 89.78
N ARG A 184 -16.89 -72.98 89.41
CA ARG A 184 -17.28 -73.24 88.02
C ARG A 184 -18.23 -72.19 87.48
N GLU A 185 -19.17 -71.71 88.28
CA GLU A 185 -20.12 -70.69 87.86
C GLU A 185 -19.45 -69.32 87.69
N ILE A 186 -18.54 -68.96 88.60
CA ILE A 186 -17.69 -67.77 88.46
C ILE A 186 -16.81 -67.89 87.21
N ALA A 187 -16.17 -69.03 86.98
CA ALA A 187 -15.35 -69.27 85.80
C ALA A 187 -16.17 -69.16 84.50
N ARG A 188 -17.40 -69.69 84.47
CA ARG A 188 -18.32 -69.54 83.34
C ARG A 188 -18.71 -68.09 83.10
N ALA A 189 -19.03 -67.34 84.16
CA ALA A 189 -19.33 -65.91 84.04
C ALA A 189 -18.12 -65.10 83.53
N GLN A 190 -16.91 -65.45 83.96
CA GLN A 190 -15.68 -64.84 83.46
C GLN A 190 -15.42 -65.18 81.99
N ILE A 191 -15.61 -66.43 81.57
CA ILE A 191 -15.50 -66.85 80.17
C ILE A 191 -16.50 -66.07 79.32
N ALA A 192 -17.78 -66.00 79.74
CA ALA A 192 -18.80 -65.24 79.02
C ALA A 192 -18.45 -63.75 78.86
N ARG A 193 -17.88 -63.11 79.90
CA ARG A 193 -17.40 -61.71 79.81
C ARG A 193 -16.22 -61.56 78.85
N ARG A 194 -15.28 -62.50 78.85
CA ARG A 194 -14.15 -62.49 77.91
C ARG A 194 -14.62 -62.72 76.47
N ASP A 195 -15.59 -63.60 76.27
CA ASP A 195 -16.19 -63.87 74.96
C ASP A 195 -16.92 -62.63 74.42
N GLN A 196 -17.65 -61.90 75.28
CA GLN A 196 -18.25 -60.61 74.91
C GLN A 196 -17.18 -59.58 74.51
N ALA A 197 -16.13 -59.43 75.31
CA ALA A 197 -15.04 -58.51 74.98
C ALA A 197 -14.33 -58.91 73.66
N LEU A 198 -14.11 -60.20 73.43
CA LEU A 198 -13.54 -60.70 72.17
C LEU A 198 -14.46 -60.43 70.98
N ALA A 199 -15.77 -60.58 71.14
CA ALA A 199 -16.74 -60.25 70.09
C ALA A 199 -16.74 -58.75 69.76
N ASP A 200 -16.68 -57.89 70.76
CA ASP A 200 -16.62 -56.43 70.57
C ASP A 200 -15.31 -56.00 69.90
N LEU A 201 -14.16 -56.55 70.33
CA LEU A 201 -12.87 -56.27 69.69
C LEU A 201 -12.86 -56.75 68.23
N ARG A 202 -13.44 -57.92 67.92
CA ARG A 202 -13.57 -58.40 66.54
C ARG A 202 -14.39 -57.44 65.69
N ARG A 203 -15.53 -56.96 66.21
CA ARG A 203 -16.35 -55.95 65.52
C ARG A 203 -15.59 -54.63 65.30
N GLN A 204 -14.82 -54.17 66.28
CA GLN A 204 -13.99 -52.98 66.13
C GLN A 204 -12.90 -53.16 65.06
N LEU A 205 -12.24 -54.32 65.03
CA LEU A 205 -11.25 -54.66 64.02
C LEU A 205 -11.86 -54.71 62.61
N GLU A 206 -13.05 -55.29 62.46
CA GLU A 206 -13.78 -55.30 61.19
C GLU A 206 -14.10 -53.88 60.72
N LEU A 207 -14.60 -53.02 61.61
CA LEU A 207 -14.89 -51.61 61.29
C LEU A 207 -13.61 -50.85 60.88
N GLN A 208 -12.52 -51.01 61.64
CA GLN A 208 -11.24 -50.38 61.31
C GLN A 208 -10.69 -50.89 59.98
N SER A 209 -10.81 -52.19 59.69
CA SER A 209 -10.37 -52.75 58.41
C SER A 209 -11.17 -52.20 57.23
N ALA A 210 -12.49 -52.03 57.40
CA ALA A 210 -13.35 -51.43 56.38
C ALA A 210 -13.00 -49.96 56.13
N GLU A 211 -12.67 -49.21 57.18
CA GLU A 211 -12.24 -47.81 57.06
C GLU A 211 -10.86 -47.68 56.38
N ILE A 212 -9.91 -48.55 56.72
CA ILE A 212 -8.61 -48.63 56.03
C ILE A 212 -8.81 -48.97 54.54
N HIS A 213 -9.72 -49.89 54.21
CA HIS A 213 -10.04 -50.21 52.82
C HIS A 213 -10.64 -49.01 52.07
N ARG A 214 -11.54 -48.23 52.70
CA ARG A 214 -12.09 -47.01 52.10
C ARG A 214 -11.01 -45.95 51.90
N MET A 215 -10.16 -45.71 52.88
CA MET A 215 -9.05 -44.76 52.76
C MET A 215 -8.08 -45.18 51.65
N LYS A 216 -7.78 -46.48 51.53
CA LYS A 216 -6.93 -47.00 50.46
C LYS A 216 -7.55 -46.80 49.07
N GLN A 217 -8.84 -47.07 48.92
CA GLN A 217 -9.56 -46.80 47.66
C GLN A 217 -9.55 -45.31 47.29
N ALA A 218 -9.74 -44.42 48.28
CA ALA A 218 -9.66 -42.99 48.05
C ALA A 218 -8.24 -42.54 47.65
N GLN A 219 -7.20 -43.13 48.26
CA GLN A 219 -5.81 -42.89 47.88
C GLN A 219 -5.54 -43.35 46.44
N ASP A 220 -5.96 -44.56 46.07
CA ASP A 220 -5.78 -45.10 44.72
C ASP A 220 -6.48 -44.22 43.67
N GLN A 221 -7.68 -43.71 43.98
CA GLN A 221 -8.40 -42.75 43.13
C GLN A 221 -7.65 -41.43 42.99
N MET A 222 -7.10 -40.90 44.08
CA MET A 222 -6.33 -39.66 44.05
C MET A 222 -5.05 -39.83 43.24
N GLU A 223 -4.31 -40.93 43.44
CA GLU A 223 -3.12 -41.25 42.65
C GLU A 223 -3.43 -41.41 41.17
N ALA A 224 -4.56 -42.04 40.82
CA ALA A 224 -5.01 -42.12 39.43
C ALA A 224 -5.32 -40.74 38.84
N SER A 225 -5.99 -39.85 39.59
CA SER A 225 -6.31 -38.50 39.15
C SER A 225 -5.08 -37.60 38.98
N VAL A 226 -4.06 -37.77 39.83
CA VAL A 226 -2.79 -37.05 39.70
C VAL A 226 -2.03 -37.55 38.46
N ARG A 227 -2.02 -38.87 38.22
CA ARG A 227 -1.38 -39.43 37.02
C ARG A 227 -2.07 -38.96 35.74
N SER A 228 -3.40 -38.92 35.69
CA SER A 228 -4.12 -38.38 34.53
C SER A 228 -3.89 -36.88 34.35
N GLY A 229 -3.84 -36.11 35.44
CA GLY A 229 -3.49 -34.69 35.35
C GLY A 229 -2.08 -34.46 34.82
N GLN A 230 -1.11 -35.31 35.19
CA GLN A 230 0.25 -35.26 34.68
C GLN A 230 0.33 -35.59 33.18
N THR A 231 -0.46 -36.54 32.68
CA THR A 231 -0.49 -36.84 31.24
C THR A 231 -1.10 -35.68 30.47
N ASP A 232 -2.18 -35.08 30.98
CA ASP A 232 -2.81 -33.91 30.33
C ASP A 232 -1.86 -32.71 30.31
N GLU A 233 -1.08 -32.49 31.38
CA GLU A 233 -0.07 -31.44 31.42
C GLU A 233 1.05 -31.68 30.40
N GLN A 234 1.52 -32.92 30.25
CA GLN A 234 2.52 -33.30 29.25
C GLN A 234 2.00 -33.07 27.82
N ASP A 235 0.74 -33.44 27.55
CA ASP A 235 0.09 -33.23 26.26
C ASP A 235 -0.04 -31.73 25.94
N LEU A 236 -0.40 -30.90 26.93
CA LEU A 236 -0.46 -29.44 26.77
C LEU A 236 0.91 -28.83 26.52
N VAL A 237 1.96 -29.30 27.20
CA VAL A 237 3.34 -28.85 26.96
C VAL A 237 3.78 -29.22 25.55
N GLN A 238 3.45 -30.42 25.08
CA GLN A 238 3.75 -30.86 23.72
C GLN A 238 3.00 -30.01 22.67
N GLN A 239 1.70 -29.78 22.87
CA GLN A 239 0.90 -28.91 22.00
C GLN A 239 1.44 -27.47 21.96
N ARG A 240 1.87 -26.92 23.10
CA ARG A 240 2.50 -25.60 23.16
C ARG A 240 3.83 -25.58 22.40
N GLY A 241 4.62 -26.65 22.49
CA GLY A 241 5.85 -26.82 21.71
C GLY A 241 5.57 -26.82 20.20
N ASP A 242 4.61 -27.62 19.76
CA ASP A 242 4.23 -27.73 18.34
C ASP A 242 3.70 -26.39 17.79
N LEU A 243 2.88 -25.67 18.57
CA LEU A 243 2.38 -24.35 18.18
C LEU A 243 3.49 -23.30 18.14
N ALA A 244 4.42 -23.31 19.11
CA ALA A 244 5.57 -22.42 19.09
C ALA A 244 6.46 -22.67 17.87
N GLN A 245 6.66 -23.94 17.49
CA GLN A 245 7.41 -24.29 16.28
C GLN A 245 6.70 -23.83 15.01
N LYS A 246 5.37 -24.01 14.91
CA LYS A 246 4.59 -23.51 13.77
C LYS A 246 4.63 -21.99 13.66
N LEU A 247 4.55 -21.28 14.78
CA LEU A 247 4.65 -19.82 14.81
C LEU A 247 6.03 -19.36 14.35
N ALA A 248 7.10 -19.98 14.84
CA ALA A 248 8.47 -19.67 14.41
C ALA A 248 8.67 -19.93 12.91
N ALA A 249 8.13 -21.04 12.38
CA ALA A 249 8.18 -21.36 10.96
C ALA A 249 7.42 -20.31 10.12
N ALA A 250 6.19 -19.96 10.50
CA ALA A 250 5.39 -18.94 9.80
C ALA A 250 6.05 -17.56 9.84
N GLN A 251 6.69 -17.20 10.96
CA GLN A 251 7.42 -15.95 11.08
C GLN A 251 8.64 -15.91 10.14
N SER A 252 9.38 -17.01 10.04
CA SER A 252 10.52 -17.11 9.11
C SER A 252 10.08 -17.06 7.64
N GLU A 253 8.92 -17.64 7.32
CA GLU A 253 8.34 -17.58 5.98
C GLU A 253 7.90 -16.15 5.63
N SER A 254 7.29 -15.42 6.57
CA SER A 254 6.94 -14.00 6.39
C SER A 254 8.18 -13.15 6.11
N GLN A 255 9.25 -13.33 6.88
CA GLN A 255 10.53 -12.62 6.66
C GLN A 255 11.14 -12.95 5.29
N LEU A 256 11.06 -14.21 4.86
CA LEU A 256 11.50 -14.62 3.54
C LEU A 256 10.68 -13.95 2.44
N LEU A 257 9.36 -13.87 2.60
CA LEU A 257 8.48 -13.19 1.64
C LEU A 257 8.74 -11.68 1.59
N GLU A 258 8.95 -11.04 2.73
CA GLU A 258 9.35 -9.61 2.80
C GLU A 258 10.66 -9.38 2.05
N SER A 259 11.70 -10.19 2.31
CA SER A 259 12.98 -10.06 1.60
C SER A 259 12.86 -10.28 0.08
N LYS A 260 11.96 -11.18 -0.36
CA LYS A 260 11.66 -11.38 -1.79
C LYS A 260 10.92 -10.19 -2.39
N LEU A 261 10.00 -9.58 -1.65
CA LEU A 261 9.28 -8.39 -2.09
C LEU A 261 10.23 -7.20 -2.26
N ASP A 262 11.15 -7.01 -1.31
CA ASP A 262 12.19 -5.97 -1.38
C ASP A 262 13.12 -6.20 -2.57
N ALA A 263 13.54 -7.45 -2.81
CA ALA A 263 14.36 -7.80 -3.97
C ALA A 263 13.63 -7.52 -5.29
N ALA A 264 12.36 -7.92 -5.42
CA ALA A 264 11.55 -7.68 -6.62
C ALA A 264 11.28 -6.19 -6.84
N SER A 265 11.05 -5.43 -5.77
CA SER A 265 10.89 -3.97 -5.82
C SER A 265 12.17 -3.30 -6.34
N LYS A 266 13.34 -3.74 -5.85
CA LYS A 266 14.63 -3.25 -6.34
C LYS A 266 14.86 -3.58 -7.81
N GLU A 267 14.59 -4.82 -8.23
CA GLU A 267 14.70 -5.26 -9.62
C GLU A 267 13.79 -4.44 -10.55
N SER A 268 12.52 -4.24 -10.16
CA SER A 268 11.60 -3.38 -10.92
C SER A 268 12.10 -1.93 -11.02
N GLY A 269 12.71 -1.39 -9.96
CA GLY A 269 13.35 -0.08 -9.98
C GLY A 269 14.52 0.02 -10.97
N GLU A 270 15.35 -1.02 -11.04
CA GLU A 270 16.48 -1.12 -11.98
C GLU A 270 15.98 -1.25 -13.44
N GLU A 271 14.97 -2.09 -13.68
CA GLU A 271 14.33 -2.22 -15.00
C GLU A 271 13.68 -0.90 -15.46
N ALA A 272 12.98 -0.20 -14.57
CA ALA A 272 12.38 1.10 -14.87
C ALA A 272 13.43 2.17 -15.17
N ALA A 273 14.61 2.13 -14.53
CA ALA A 273 15.73 2.98 -14.87
C ALA A 273 16.32 2.62 -16.25
N HIS A 274 16.45 1.32 -16.55
CA HIS A 274 16.95 0.86 -17.84
C HIS A 274 16.00 1.23 -19.00
N ALA A 275 14.69 1.06 -18.82
CA ALA A 275 13.68 1.45 -19.79
C ALA A 275 13.70 2.96 -20.06
N ARG A 276 13.86 3.80 -19.02
CA ARG A 276 14.02 5.25 -19.19
C ARG A 276 15.28 5.61 -19.96
N ALA A 277 16.40 4.93 -19.69
CA ALA A 277 17.66 5.15 -20.41
C ALA A 277 17.56 4.76 -21.90
N LEU A 278 16.87 3.65 -22.20
CA LEU A 278 16.58 3.24 -23.58
C LEU A 278 15.63 4.23 -24.27
N GLY A 279 14.58 4.68 -23.60
CA GLY A 279 13.67 5.71 -24.11
C GLY A 279 14.39 7.00 -24.49
N ALA A 280 15.28 7.49 -23.61
CA ALA A 280 16.09 8.68 -23.90
C ALA A 280 17.00 8.51 -25.13
N ARG A 281 17.54 7.30 -25.37
CA ARG A 281 18.34 7.02 -26.59
C ARG A 281 17.48 7.01 -27.85
N VAL A 282 16.25 6.48 -27.77
CA VAL A 282 15.31 6.50 -28.90
C VAL A 282 14.93 7.94 -29.25
N ASP A 283 14.67 8.78 -28.24
CA ASP A 283 14.37 10.20 -28.46
C ASP A 283 15.55 10.95 -29.09
N ASP A 284 16.78 10.69 -28.62
CA ASP A 284 18.00 11.29 -29.17
C ASP A 284 18.23 10.87 -30.63
N LEU A 285 18.10 9.57 -30.94
CA LEU A 285 18.18 9.08 -32.31
C LEU A 285 17.09 9.66 -33.21
N THR A 286 15.88 9.82 -32.69
CA THR A 286 14.76 10.41 -33.42
C THR A 286 15.05 11.87 -33.76
N ARG A 287 15.59 12.65 -32.82
CA ARG A 287 16.04 14.03 -33.07
C ARG A 287 17.15 14.08 -34.12
N LEU A 288 18.16 13.21 -34.00
CA LEU A 288 19.25 13.14 -34.98
C LEU A 288 18.77 12.80 -36.40
N LEU A 289 17.74 11.95 -36.53
CA LEU A 289 17.12 11.65 -37.82
C LEU A 289 16.35 12.86 -38.37
N GLN A 290 15.57 13.55 -37.54
CA GLN A 290 14.84 14.76 -37.93
C GLN A 290 15.80 15.88 -38.38
N ASP A 291 16.89 16.08 -37.64
CA ASP A 291 17.91 17.09 -37.98
C ASP A 291 18.59 16.76 -39.32
N ARG A 292 18.90 15.48 -39.57
CA ARG A 292 19.44 15.04 -40.86
C ARG A 292 18.46 15.24 -42.00
N GLU A 293 17.19 14.90 -41.79
CA GLU A 293 16.14 15.09 -42.79
C GLU A 293 15.94 16.57 -43.13
N ALA A 294 15.93 17.45 -42.12
CA ALA A 294 15.90 18.89 -42.32
C ALA A 294 17.10 19.40 -43.13
N SER A 295 18.31 18.90 -42.83
CA SER A 295 19.52 19.26 -43.57
C SER A 295 19.50 18.78 -45.03
N LEU A 296 18.99 17.58 -45.29
CA LEU A 296 18.83 17.06 -46.65
C LEU A 296 17.80 17.88 -47.43
N ASN A 297 16.65 18.19 -46.83
CA ASN A 297 15.63 19.04 -47.45
C ASN A 297 16.18 20.43 -47.79
N GLN A 298 17.02 21.01 -46.93
CA GLN A 298 17.67 22.28 -47.21
C GLN A 298 18.64 22.18 -48.40
N GLN A 299 19.42 21.10 -48.49
CA GLN A 299 20.32 20.86 -49.62
C GLN A 299 19.53 20.70 -50.93
N ASP A 300 18.44 19.94 -50.90
CA ASP A 300 17.58 19.74 -52.07
C ASP A 300 16.96 21.05 -52.56
N GLN A 301 16.55 21.93 -51.63
CA GLN A 301 16.07 23.27 -51.98
C GLN A 301 17.15 24.13 -52.65
N LEU A 302 18.38 24.12 -52.11
CA LEU A 302 19.49 24.86 -52.71
C LEU A 302 19.84 24.32 -54.10
N LEU A 303 19.87 22.99 -54.27
CA LEU A 303 20.12 22.36 -55.57
C LEU A 303 19.00 22.63 -56.58
N ALA A 304 17.75 22.68 -56.13
CA ALA A 304 16.61 23.08 -56.97
C ALA A 304 16.78 24.53 -57.45
N HIS A 305 17.12 25.46 -56.54
CA HIS A 305 17.39 26.85 -56.90
C HIS A 305 18.57 27.00 -57.87
N ASP A 306 19.66 26.25 -57.65
CA ASP A 306 20.82 26.25 -58.57
C ASP A 306 20.45 25.72 -59.96
N ARG A 307 19.58 24.71 -60.04
CA ARG A 307 19.06 24.18 -61.30
C ARG A 307 18.20 25.20 -62.03
N ASP A 308 17.29 25.86 -61.33
CA ASP A 308 16.42 26.91 -61.88
C ASP A 308 17.26 28.07 -62.45
N ILE A 309 18.28 28.53 -61.71
CA ILE A 309 19.20 29.57 -62.18
C ILE A 309 19.95 29.13 -63.43
N ARG A 310 20.47 27.89 -63.46
CA ARG A 310 21.18 27.36 -64.63
C ARG A 310 20.27 27.23 -65.84
N GLU A 311 19.01 26.83 -65.65
CA GLU A 311 18.03 26.76 -66.73
C GLU A 311 17.71 28.15 -67.30
N LEU A 312 17.53 29.15 -66.43
CA LEU A 312 17.33 30.55 -66.86
C LEU A 312 18.53 31.08 -67.64
N MET A 313 19.76 30.84 -67.17
CA MET A 313 20.98 31.32 -67.81
C MET A 313 21.35 30.58 -69.10
N GLY A 314 20.89 29.34 -69.29
CA GLY A 314 21.13 28.53 -70.48
C GLY A 314 20.04 28.62 -71.56
N ALA A 315 19.00 29.41 -71.35
CA ALA A 315 17.89 29.52 -72.29
C ALA A 315 18.31 30.27 -73.56
N ARG A 316 18.11 29.64 -74.73
CA ARG A 316 18.46 30.21 -76.05
C ARG A 316 17.71 31.50 -76.39
N ASP A 317 16.54 31.68 -75.79
CA ASP A 317 15.66 32.83 -76.03
C ASP A 317 15.62 33.75 -74.79
N LEU A 318 16.76 33.91 -74.11
CA LEU A 318 16.90 34.81 -72.96
C LEU A 318 17.14 36.26 -73.43
N TYR A 319 16.24 37.13 -73.02
CA TYR A 319 16.32 38.57 -73.22
C TYR A 319 16.62 39.25 -71.90
N ILE A 320 17.74 39.97 -71.84
CA ILE A 320 18.13 40.77 -70.69
C ILE A 320 17.92 42.24 -71.08
N ALA A 321 16.98 42.89 -70.41
CA ALA A 321 16.69 44.31 -70.60
C ALA A 321 17.00 45.09 -69.32
N GLU A 322 17.72 46.20 -69.47
CA GLU A 322 17.86 47.18 -68.39
C GLU A 322 16.56 47.98 -68.25
N VAL A 323 16.18 48.24 -67.00
CA VAL A 323 14.97 48.97 -66.66
C VAL A 323 15.35 50.38 -66.26
N TYR A 324 14.74 51.37 -66.92
CA TYR A 324 15.00 52.78 -66.66
C TYR A 324 13.85 53.41 -65.89
N ASP A 325 14.20 54.37 -65.04
CA ASP A 325 13.26 55.29 -64.38
C ASP A 325 12.72 56.31 -65.41
N VAL A 326 11.40 56.49 -65.41
CA VAL A 326 10.68 57.38 -66.33
C VAL A 326 10.32 58.67 -65.60
N ALA A 327 11.15 59.70 -65.76
CA ALA A 327 10.81 61.04 -65.28
C ALA A 327 9.58 61.62 -66.02
N ASP A 328 8.85 62.55 -65.38
CA ASP A 328 7.63 63.22 -65.91
C ASP A 328 7.84 63.89 -67.30
N ASN A 329 9.08 64.05 -67.78
CA ASN A 329 9.43 64.62 -69.10
C ASN A 329 9.81 63.57 -70.17
N GLY A 330 9.70 62.27 -69.88
CA GLY A 330 10.03 61.19 -70.81
C GLY A 330 11.53 60.91 -70.99
N ALA A 331 12.41 61.58 -70.23
CA ALA A 331 13.84 61.31 -70.25
C ALA A 331 14.18 60.13 -69.31
N THR A 332 14.81 59.09 -69.85
CA THR A 332 15.27 57.91 -69.10
C THR A 332 16.43 58.29 -68.17
N ARG A 333 16.30 58.00 -66.87
CA ARG A 333 17.38 58.15 -65.88
C ARG A 333 18.19 56.85 -65.72
N LYS A 334 19.15 56.83 -64.77
CA LYS A 334 20.02 55.68 -64.44
C LYS A 334 19.20 54.37 -64.35
N PRO A 335 19.78 53.20 -64.70
CA PRO A 335 19.06 51.95 -64.64
C PRO A 335 18.74 51.57 -63.19
N TYR A 336 17.47 51.30 -62.90
CA TYR A 336 16.94 50.92 -61.57
C TYR A 336 16.57 49.44 -61.48
N GLY A 337 16.79 48.66 -62.54
CA GLY A 337 16.45 47.25 -62.55
C GLY A 337 16.94 46.49 -63.76
N ARG A 338 16.72 45.18 -63.74
CA ARG A 338 16.98 44.25 -64.84
C ARG A 338 15.82 43.29 -64.99
N VAL A 339 15.36 43.09 -66.22
CA VAL A 339 14.36 42.08 -66.57
C VAL A 339 15.05 40.97 -67.33
N PHE A 340 14.89 39.75 -66.83
CA PHE A 340 15.25 38.50 -67.49
C PHE A 340 13.97 37.90 -68.05
N TYR A 341 13.83 37.91 -69.36
CA TYR A 341 12.66 37.39 -70.05
C TYR A 341 13.06 36.21 -70.92
N THR A 342 12.49 35.04 -70.67
CA THR A 342 12.61 33.90 -71.57
C THR A 342 11.30 33.76 -72.34
N LYS A 343 11.36 33.92 -73.65
CA LYS A 343 10.16 33.96 -74.50
C LYS A 343 9.29 32.72 -74.29
N GLY A 344 8.03 32.94 -73.87
CA GLY A 344 7.06 31.87 -73.66
C GLY A 344 7.42 30.89 -72.54
N LYS A 345 8.24 31.29 -71.56
CA LYS A 345 8.52 30.51 -70.35
C LYS A 345 8.35 31.34 -69.08
N SER A 346 9.24 32.29 -68.84
CA SER A 346 9.34 32.98 -67.56
C SER A 346 9.81 34.43 -67.73
N LEU A 347 9.40 35.28 -66.80
CA LEU A 347 9.86 36.66 -66.67
C LEU A 347 10.26 36.89 -65.21
N VAL A 348 11.50 37.29 -65.00
CA VAL A 348 12.03 37.70 -63.70
C VAL A 348 12.43 39.16 -63.77
N PHE A 349 11.77 40.00 -62.97
CA PHE A 349 12.07 41.42 -62.87
C PHE A 349 12.77 41.67 -61.53
N TYR A 350 14.01 42.16 -61.59
CA TYR A 350 14.69 42.73 -60.43
C TYR A 350 14.64 44.25 -60.49
N ALA A 351 14.12 44.85 -59.43
CA ALA A 351 14.14 46.30 -59.21
C ALA A 351 14.94 46.61 -57.94
N TYR A 352 15.62 47.75 -57.93
CA TYR A 352 16.44 48.22 -56.82
C TYR A 352 15.92 49.57 -56.34
N ASP A 353 16.05 49.86 -55.05
CA ASP A 353 15.79 51.19 -54.47
C ASP A 353 14.37 51.75 -54.70
N LEU A 354 13.36 50.88 -54.84
CA LEU A 354 11.96 51.28 -55.01
C LEU A 354 11.40 52.06 -53.79
N ASP A 355 12.04 51.93 -52.63
CA ASP A 355 11.65 52.57 -51.36
C ASP A 355 11.99 54.07 -51.29
N GLN A 356 12.75 54.62 -52.25
CA GLN A 356 13.21 56.02 -52.22
C GLN A 356 12.12 57.05 -52.59
N GLU A 357 11.02 56.66 -53.24
CA GLU A 357 9.98 57.58 -53.71
C GLU A 357 8.80 57.82 -52.73
N GLY A 358 8.89 57.31 -51.51
CA GLY A 358 8.18 57.82 -50.33
C GLY A 358 6.70 58.23 -50.48
N ALA A 359 5.79 57.28 -50.28
CA ALA A 359 4.41 57.57 -49.85
C ALA A 359 4.15 56.94 -48.46
N ARG A 360 3.47 57.69 -47.59
CA ARG A 360 3.30 57.48 -46.13
C ARG A 360 2.44 56.26 -45.72
N SER A 361 2.27 55.27 -46.59
CA SER A 361 1.51 54.04 -46.36
C SER A 361 2.11 52.93 -47.21
N THR A 362 2.44 51.78 -46.64
CA THR A 362 3.16 50.63 -47.23
C THR A 362 2.82 50.42 -48.72
N PRO A 363 3.57 51.02 -49.65
CA PRO A 363 3.20 51.03 -51.06
C PRO A 363 3.44 49.64 -51.65
N ALA A 364 2.46 49.10 -52.38
CA ALA A 364 2.65 47.88 -53.16
C ALA A 364 3.14 48.27 -54.55
N PHE A 365 4.33 47.81 -54.93
CA PHE A 365 4.83 48.01 -56.29
C PHE A 365 4.28 46.92 -57.19
N GLN A 366 3.57 47.29 -58.25
CA GLN A 366 2.92 46.33 -59.13
C GLN A 366 3.43 46.49 -60.56
N ALA A 367 3.75 45.36 -61.21
CA ALA A 367 4.18 45.33 -62.59
C ALA A 367 3.02 45.07 -63.54
N TRP A 368 3.11 45.69 -64.70
CA TRP A 368 2.13 45.64 -65.75
C TRP A 368 2.79 45.38 -67.09
N GLY A 369 2.21 44.50 -67.88
CA GLY A 369 2.58 44.24 -69.25
C GLY A 369 1.72 45.05 -70.20
N ARG A 370 2.29 45.57 -71.28
CA ARG A 370 1.52 46.24 -72.34
C ARG A 370 1.85 45.68 -73.71
N ARG A 371 0.87 45.76 -74.62
CA ARG A 371 0.99 45.39 -76.02
C ARG A 371 0.92 46.65 -76.89
N GLY A 372 1.99 46.96 -77.60
CA GLY A 372 2.08 48.21 -78.38
C GLY A 372 2.17 49.50 -77.52
N PRO A 373 1.91 50.67 -78.12
CA PRO A 373 2.09 51.99 -77.47
C PRO A 373 0.93 52.38 -76.54
N ASP A 374 -0.21 51.68 -76.61
CA ASP A 374 -1.41 52.04 -75.86
C ASP A 374 -1.41 51.45 -74.45
N ARG A 375 -1.78 52.28 -73.46
CA ARG A 375 -1.86 51.93 -72.04
C ARG A 375 -3.19 51.32 -71.64
N GLN A 376 -4.22 51.42 -72.49
CA GLN A 376 -5.57 50.95 -72.19
C GLN A 376 -5.68 49.42 -72.04
N HIS A 377 -4.67 48.68 -72.53
CA HIS A 377 -4.60 47.22 -72.49
C HIS A 377 -3.46 46.72 -71.58
N ALA A 378 -3.33 47.31 -70.39
CA ALA A 378 -2.35 46.87 -69.39
C ALA A 378 -2.78 45.54 -68.74
N LEU A 379 -1.92 44.53 -68.83
CA LEU A 379 -2.07 43.22 -68.20
C LEU A 379 -1.36 43.21 -66.85
N ASN A 380 -2.04 42.77 -65.81
CA ASN A 380 -1.44 42.62 -64.48
C ASN A 380 -0.41 41.47 -64.49
N LEU A 381 0.84 41.76 -64.12
CA LEU A 381 1.90 40.75 -64.02
C LEU A 381 2.21 40.35 -62.57
N GLY A 382 1.64 41.06 -61.59
CA GLY A 382 1.80 40.79 -60.17
C GLY A 382 2.52 41.89 -59.40
N ILE A 383 2.62 41.66 -58.09
CA ILE A 383 3.20 42.59 -57.11
C ILE A 383 4.64 42.16 -56.82
N PHE A 384 5.54 43.13 -56.65
CA PHE A 384 6.92 42.86 -56.24
C PHE A 384 7.00 42.44 -54.78
N TYR A 385 7.91 41.52 -54.51
CA TYR A 385 8.25 41.09 -53.16
C TYR A 385 9.69 41.50 -52.84
N GLU A 386 9.93 41.82 -51.58
CA GLU A 386 11.28 42.11 -51.09
C GLU A 386 12.08 40.81 -51.03
N ASP A 387 13.07 40.69 -51.91
CA ASP A 387 13.93 39.50 -52.02
C ASP A 387 15.18 39.63 -51.13
N ASN A 388 15.71 40.86 -51.02
CA ASN A 388 16.84 41.13 -50.15
C ASN A 388 16.79 42.56 -49.61
N ALA A 389 16.42 42.68 -48.33
CA ALA A 389 16.33 43.96 -47.63
C ALA A 389 17.68 44.70 -47.56
N ALA A 390 18.78 43.99 -47.32
CA ALA A 390 20.11 44.59 -47.22
C ALA A 390 20.59 45.20 -48.55
N LYS A 391 20.12 44.67 -49.68
CA LYS A 391 20.41 45.18 -51.04
C LYS A 391 19.27 45.99 -51.64
N LYS A 392 18.20 46.25 -50.88
CA LYS A 392 16.96 46.90 -51.34
C LYS A 392 16.45 46.32 -52.66
N ARG A 393 16.55 44.99 -52.80
CA ARG A 393 16.23 44.27 -54.04
C ARG A 393 14.82 43.72 -53.96
N TRP A 394 14.02 44.10 -54.94
CA TRP A 394 12.65 43.65 -55.14
C TRP A 394 12.61 42.72 -56.34
N VAL A 395 11.85 41.62 -56.23
CA VAL A 395 11.70 40.64 -57.30
C VAL A 395 10.23 40.41 -57.64
N LEU A 396 9.97 40.26 -58.93
CA LEU A 396 8.75 39.68 -59.44
C LEU A 396 9.12 38.50 -60.34
N LYS A 397 8.45 37.37 -60.14
CA LYS A 397 8.57 36.18 -61.00
C LYS A 397 7.21 35.87 -61.59
N LEU A 398 7.15 35.71 -62.89
CA LEU A 398 5.96 35.32 -63.62
C LEU A 398 6.30 34.17 -64.57
N ASP A 399 5.71 33.01 -64.33
CA ASP A 399 5.94 31.78 -65.10
C ASP A 399 4.69 31.38 -65.91
N ASP A 400 3.95 32.36 -66.42
CA ASP A 400 2.80 32.11 -67.29
C ASP A 400 3.12 32.44 -68.77
N PRO A 401 3.32 31.42 -69.61
CA PRO A 401 3.72 31.64 -71.00
C PRO A 401 2.64 32.33 -71.84
N ARG A 402 1.35 32.23 -71.44
CA ARG A 402 0.22 32.78 -72.20
C ARG A 402 0.12 34.29 -72.05
N THR A 403 0.34 34.80 -70.85
CA THR A 403 0.40 36.25 -70.58
C THR A 403 1.68 36.84 -71.15
N LEU A 404 2.80 36.14 -70.98
CA LEU A 404 4.11 36.55 -71.51
C LEU A 404 4.19 36.65 -73.04
N ALA A 405 3.36 35.91 -73.78
CA ALA A 405 3.30 36.00 -75.24
C ALA A 405 2.56 37.26 -75.75
N GLN A 406 1.77 37.91 -74.89
CA GLN A 406 0.91 39.04 -75.25
C GLN A 406 1.54 40.40 -74.96
N ILE A 407 2.70 40.43 -74.29
CA ILE A 407 3.35 41.65 -73.83
C ILE A 407 4.58 41.98 -74.68
N ASP A 408 4.78 43.27 -74.92
CA ASP A 408 5.93 43.79 -75.69
C ASP A 408 6.81 44.71 -74.83
N ALA A 409 6.25 45.20 -73.72
CA ALA A 409 6.94 46.01 -72.73
C ALA A 409 6.34 45.83 -71.34
N VAL A 410 7.14 46.15 -70.33
CA VAL A 410 6.77 46.07 -68.91
C VAL A 410 6.96 47.43 -68.26
N PHE A 411 6.06 47.78 -67.35
CA PHE A 411 6.20 48.96 -66.52
C PHE A 411 5.71 48.71 -65.10
N VAL A 412 6.16 49.54 -64.15
CA VAL A 412 5.83 49.38 -62.72
C VAL A 412 5.13 50.62 -62.22
N THR A 413 4.09 50.46 -61.42
CA THR A 413 3.37 51.55 -60.75
C THR A 413 3.34 51.32 -59.23
N VAL A 414 3.11 52.40 -58.49
CA VAL A 414 2.78 52.33 -57.06
C VAL A 414 1.27 52.20 -56.92
N GLU A 415 0.84 51.11 -56.29
CA GLU A 415 -0.57 50.79 -56.10
C GLU A 415 -0.91 50.72 -54.59
N PRO A 416 -2.20 50.82 -54.22
CA PRO A 416 -2.65 50.62 -52.85
C PRO A 416 -2.26 49.24 -52.29
N HIS A 417 -2.25 49.12 -50.97
CA HIS A 417 -1.91 47.86 -50.31
C HIS A 417 -2.85 46.72 -50.76
N GLY A 418 -2.29 45.65 -51.32
CA GLY A 418 -3.03 44.54 -51.94
C GLY A 418 -3.10 44.56 -53.48
N GLY A 419 -2.59 45.63 -54.12
CA GLY A 419 -2.58 45.80 -55.57
C GLY A 419 -3.90 46.32 -56.13
N SER A 420 -3.95 46.49 -57.45
CA SER A 420 -5.14 46.92 -58.19
C SER A 420 -5.37 46.05 -59.43
N GLU A 421 -6.60 46.10 -59.97
CA GLU A 421 -6.95 45.41 -61.22
C GLU A 421 -6.53 46.19 -62.47
N LYS A 422 -6.35 47.52 -62.34
CA LYS A 422 -5.93 48.42 -63.41
C LYS A 422 -4.91 49.41 -62.87
N PRO A 423 -3.88 49.78 -63.66
CA PRO A 423 -2.85 50.69 -63.20
C PRO A 423 -3.47 52.03 -62.80
N SER A 424 -3.41 52.37 -61.51
CA SER A 424 -3.95 53.61 -60.96
C SER A 424 -2.85 54.64 -60.70
N GLY A 425 -1.62 54.15 -60.45
CA GLY A 425 -0.44 54.97 -60.22
C GLY A 425 0.26 55.43 -61.49
N LYS A 426 1.14 56.43 -61.34
CA LYS A 426 2.08 56.83 -62.39
C LYS A 426 3.12 55.71 -62.62
N PRO A 427 3.58 55.48 -63.87
CA PRO A 427 4.63 54.52 -64.15
C PRO A 427 5.97 55.05 -63.63
N LEU A 428 6.63 54.26 -62.79
CA LEU A 428 7.96 54.55 -62.24
C LEU A 428 9.05 53.95 -63.12
N LEU A 429 8.89 52.68 -63.46
CA LEU A 429 9.88 51.93 -64.21
C LEU A 429 9.31 51.48 -65.54
N PHE A 430 10.17 51.41 -66.56
CA PHE A 430 9.77 50.99 -67.89
C PHE A 430 10.88 50.22 -68.61
N ALA A 431 10.52 49.13 -69.29
CA ALA A 431 11.42 48.35 -70.13
C ALA A 431 10.71 47.73 -71.35
N TYR A 432 11.37 47.70 -72.50
CA TYR A 432 10.91 47.00 -73.70
C TYR A 432 11.47 45.57 -73.74
N LEU A 433 10.63 44.60 -74.11
CA LEU A 433 11.01 43.18 -74.17
C LEU A 433 11.37 42.69 -75.58
N ARG A 434 10.92 43.40 -76.63
CA ARG A 434 11.09 43.01 -78.05
C ARG A 434 12.27 43.68 -78.73
N VAL A 435 13.45 43.55 -78.14
CA VAL A 435 14.73 43.78 -78.84
C VAL A 435 15.28 42.40 -79.19
N ASP A 436 15.98 42.24 -80.33
CA ASP A 436 16.56 40.94 -80.73
C ASP A 436 17.33 40.26 -79.58
N PRO A 437 17.41 38.91 -79.53
CA PRO A 437 18.11 38.23 -78.44
C PRO A 437 19.54 38.79 -78.31
N ASN A 438 19.81 39.44 -77.18
CA ASN A 438 21.12 40.06 -76.93
C ASN A 438 22.12 39.08 -76.30
N HIS A 439 21.71 37.84 -76.06
CA HIS A 439 22.54 36.76 -75.55
C HIS A 439 22.62 35.64 -76.60
N PRO A 440 23.83 35.11 -76.89
CA PRO A 440 24.03 34.05 -77.88
C PRO A 440 23.45 32.69 -77.46
#